data_AF-A0A933UYT6-F1
#
_entry.id   AF-A0A933UYT6-F1
#
_cell.length_a   1.000
_cell.length_b   1.000
_cell.length_c   1.000
_cell.angle_alpha   90.00
_cell.angle_beta   90.00
_cell.angle_gamma   90.00
#
_symmetry.space_group_name_H-M   'P 1'
#
loop_
_entity.id
_entity.type
_entity.pdbx_description
1 polymer ?
#
loop_
_entity_poly.entity_id
_entity_poly.type
_entity_poly.pdbx_seq_one_letter_code
_entity_poly.pdbx_strand_id
1 'polypeptide(L)'
;TFSKSAGLIKHDAIVFVKGRLNLREEEPKIIANEIVSLDSVRMKYTKSVSIELIMAGLEKHILDNLKKVLSRYPGRVPVYLTFKKPDGKNVTLSIGKTFSVEPHDGLVRDIEKIFGRDVVTFKV
;
A
#
# COMPACT_ATOMS: atom_id res chain seq x y z
N THR A 1 10.04 -19.89 14.12
CA THR A 1 9.10 -18.74 14.12
C THR A 1 9.28 -17.83 15.33
N PHE A 2 9.39 -18.36 16.56
CA PHE A 2 9.60 -17.56 17.77
C PHE A 2 10.90 -16.73 17.76
N SER A 3 12.05 -17.36 17.51
CA SER A 3 13.37 -16.68 17.55
C SER A 3 13.54 -15.54 16.52
N LYS A 4 12.84 -15.60 15.36
CA LYS A 4 12.85 -14.51 14.35
C LYS A 4 11.90 -13.36 14.66
N SER A 5 10.91 -13.57 15.55
CA SER A 5 9.83 -12.60 15.81
C SER A 5 9.92 -11.99 17.20
N ALA A 6 10.68 -12.59 18.13
CA ALA A 6 10.82 -12.13 19.51
C ALA A 6 11.31 -10.67 19.61
N GLY A 7 12.15 -10.21 18.68
CA GLY A 7 12.61 -8.82 18.64
C GLY A 7 11.54 -7.79 18.25
N LEU A 8 10.44 -8.24 17.61
CA LEU A 8 9.32 -7.39 17.19
C LEU A 8 8.21 -7.33 18.25
N ILE A 9 8.17 -8.30 19.15
CA ILE A 9 7.17 -8.37 20.23
C ILE A 9 7.75 -7.66 21.44
N LYS A 10 7.60 -6.34 21.46
CA LYS A 10 7.92 -5.49 22.61
C LYS A 10 6.64 -4.88 23.17
N HIS A 11 6.68 -4.43 24.42
CA HIS A 11 5.59 -3.65 24.99
C HIS A 11 5.27 -2.47 24.06
N ASP A 12 3.98 -2.24 23.79
CA ASP A 12 3.43 -1.22 22.89
C ASP A 12 3.83 -1.31 21.40
N ALA A 13 4.47 -2.40 20.96
CA ALA A 13 4.78 -2.58 19.55
C ALA A 13 3.52 -2.95 18.74
N ILE A 14 3.19 -2.16 17.72
CA ILE A 14 2.12 -2.49 16.76
C ILE A 14 2.67 -3.49 15.74
N VAL A 15 2.06 -4.67 15.71
CA VAL A 15 2.46 -5.78 14.83
C VAL A 15 1.26 -6.32 14.06
N PHE A 16 1.54 -6.85 12.87
CA PHE A 16 0.58 -7.63 12.11
C PHE A 16 0.85 -9.12 12.31
N VAL A 17 -0.20 -9.86 12.67
CA VAL A 17 -0.12 -11.30 12.95
C VAL A 17 -0.90 -12.07 11.89
N LYS A 18 -0.22 -12.97 11.20
CA LYS A 18 -0.85 -13.99 10.36
C LYS A 18 -0.81 -15.31 11.10
N GLY A 19 -1.97 -15.90 11.36
CA GLY A 19 -2.09 -17.12 12.14
C GLY A 19 -3.27 -17.99 11.74
N ARG A 20 -3.38 -19.14 12.39
CA ARG A 20 -4.55 -20.02 12.26
C ARG A 20 -5.45 -19.88 13.48
N LEU A 21 -6.74 -19.71 13.24
CA LEU A 21 -7.76 -19.73 14.28
C LEU A 21 -8.01 -21.18 14.71
N ASN A 22 -7.87 -21.45 16.01
CA ASN A 22 -8.21 -22.72 16.63
C ASN A 22 -9.48 -22.51 17.47
N LEU A 23 -10.56 -23.16 17.05
CA LEU A 23 -11.87 -23.15 17.73
C LEU A 23 -12.20 -24.48 18.40
N ARG A 24 -11.26 -25.44 18.41
CA ARG A 24 -11.48 -26.77 18.98
C ARG A 24 -11.37 -26.79 20.51
N GLU A 25 -10.77 -25.77 21.09
CA GLU A 25 -10.63 -25.60 22.53
C GLU A 25 -11.77 -24.73 23.08
N GLU A 26 -11.99 -24.80 24.39
CA GLU A 26 -13.04 -24.06 25.12
C GLU A 26 -12.90 -22.54 24.93
N GLU A 27 -11.66 -22.06 24.79
CA GLU A 27 -11.36 -20.66 24.43
C GLU A 27 -10.77 -20.57 23.01
N PRO A 28 -11.33 -19.72 22.12
CA PRO A 28 -10.78 -19.45 20.81
C PRO A 28 -9.36 -18.89 20.90
N LYS A 29 -8.41 -19.51 20.19
CA LYS A 29 -7.00 -19.07 20.17
C LYS A 29 -6.52 -18.86 18.74
N ILE A 30 -5.68 -17.85 18.54
CA ILE A 30 -4.96 -17.66 17.27
C ILE A 30 -3.53 -18.16 17.46
N ILE A 31 -3.16 -19.20 16.71
CA ILE A 31 -1.78 -19.68 16.67
C ILE A 31 -1.03 -18.85 15.62
N ALA A 32 -0.13 -17.98 16.08
CA ALA A 32 0.66 -17.12 15.21
C ALA A 32 1.66 -17.94 14.36
N ASN A 33 1.51 -17.83 13.03
CA ASN A 33 2.42 -18.44 12.07
C ASN A 33 3.51 -17.46 11.62
N GLU A 34 3.19 -16.18 11.56
CA GLU A 34 4.09 -15.09 11.15
C GLU A 34 3.70 -13.80 11.88
N ILE A 35 4.70 -13.04 12.31
CA ILE A 35 4.55 -11.71 12.94
C ILE A 35 5.49 -10.77 12.22
N VAL A 36 4.97 -9.62 11.77
CA VAL A 36 5.76 -8.59 11.10
C VAL A 36 5.42 -7.21 11.66
N SER A 37 6.35 -6.26 11.57
CA SER A 37 6.05 -4.85 11.89
C SER A 37 5.01 -4.30 10.91
N LEU A 38 4.21 -3.33 11.35
CA LEU A 38 3.23 -2.67 10.49
C LEU A 38 3.87 -2.08 9.22
N ASP A 39 5.07 -1.51 9.33
CA ASP A 39 5.83 -0.96 8.18
C ASP A 39 6.13 -2.04 7.13
N SER A 40 6.45 -3.25 7.59
CA SER A 40 6.77 -4.38 6.72
C SER A 40 5.53 -4.95 6.03
N VAL A 41 4.34 -4.72 6.57
CA VAL A 41 3.07 -5.20 5.99
C VAL A 41 2.86 -4.60 4.61
N ARG A 42 3.08 -3.28 4.47
CA ARG A 42 2.92 -2.56 3.20
C ARG A 42 3.80 -3.18 2.12
N MET A 43 5.06 -3.46 2.43
CA MET A 43 5.98 -4.09 1.46
C MET A 43 5.62 -5.54 1.15
N LYS A 44 5.21 -6.35 2.14
CA LYS A 44 4.99 -7.79 1.95
C LYS A 44 3.63 -8.16 1.37
N TYR A 45 2.58 -7.45 1.75
CA TYR A 45 1.20 -7.87 1.47
C TYR A 45 0.48 -6.96 0.48
N THR A 46 1.03 -5.80 0.12
CA THR A 46 0.40 -4.97 -0.93
C THR A 46 0.49 -5.67 -2.28
N LYS A 47 -0.67 -5.99 -2.85
CA LYS A 47 -0.80 -6.55 -4.20
C LYS A 47 -0.85 -5.47 -5.26
N SER A 48 -1.39 -4.29 -4.96
CA SER A 48 -1.38 -3.14 -5.85
C SER A 48 -1.51 -1.81 -5.12
N VAL A 49 -1.01 -0.75 -5.75
CA VAL A 49 -1.19 0.64 -5.32
C VAL A 49 -2.21 1.30 -6.23
N SER A 50 -3.22 1.95 -5.65
CA SER A 50 -4.21 2.74 -6.36
C SER A 50 -3.99 4.21 -6.05
N ILE A 51 -3.90 5.05 -7.07
CA ILE A 51 -3.77 6.51 -6.93
C ILE A 51 -5.03 7.15 -7.51
N GLU A 52 -5.75 7.88 -6.68
CA GLU A 52 -6.97 8.56 -7.06
C GLU A 52 -6.66 9.99 -7.52
N LEU A 53 -7.07 10.31 -8.75
CA LEU A 53 -6.81 11.58 -9.40
C LEU A 53 -8.14 12.25 -9.75
N ILE A 54 -8.30 13.51 -9.36
CA ILE A 54 -9.46 14.31 -9.78
C ILE A 54 -9.21 14.78 -11.22
N MET A 55 -10.13 14.48 -12.14
CA MET A 55 -9.94 14.81 -13.55
C MET A 55 -10.01 16.32 -13.83
N ALA A 56 -10.76 17.07 -13.01
CA ALA A 56 -10.84 18.53 -13.09
C ALA A 56 -9.49 19.16 -12.70
N GLY A 57 -8.89 19.93 -13.62
CA GLY A 57 -7.59 20.58 -13.40
C GLY A 57 -6.37 19.65 -13.56
N LEU A 58 -6.55 18.42 -14.04
CA LEU A 58 -5.44 17.52 -14.29
C LEU A 58 -4.71 17.90 -15.58
N GLU A 59 -3.54 18.51 -15.43
CA GLU A 59 -2.69 18.89 -16.54
C GLU A 59 -1.58 17.86 -16.83
N LYS A 60 -1.08 17.88 -18.08
CA LYS A 60 0.00 16.99 -18.52
C LYS A 60 1.25 17.10 -17.65
N HIS A 61 1.61 18.31 -17.23
CA HIS A 61 2.80 18.55 -16.41
C HIS A 61 2.71 17.85 -15.03
N ILE A 62 1.50 17.70 -14.48
CA ILE A 62 1.25 17.01 -13.21
C ILE A 62 1.45 15.50 -13.39
N LEU A 63 0.96 14.94 -14.50
CA LEU A 63 1.18 13.53 -14.84
C LEU A 63 2.66 13.24 -15.10
N ASP A 64 3.40 14.16 -15.72
CA ASP A 64 4.85 14.04 -15.92
C ASP A 64 5.60 14.07 -14.57
N ASN A 65 5.14 14.85 -13.60
CA ASN A 65 5.68 14.85 -12.24
C ASN A 65 5.37 13.54 -11.50
N LEU A 66 4.14 13.03 -11.59
CA LEU A 66 3.80 11.72 -11.04
C LEU A 66 4.69 10.63 -11.63
N LYS A 67 4.89 10.63 -12.95
CA LYS A 67 5.78 9.69 -13.62
C LYS A 67 7.20 9.72 -13.04
N LYS A 68 7.77 10.91 -12.83
CA LYS A 68 9.09 11.08 -12.20
C LYS A 68 9.13 10.53 -10.77
N VAL A 69 8.08 10.77 -9.98
CA VAL A 69 7.98 10.22 -8.62
C VAL A 69 7.95 8.70 -8.65
N LEU A 70 7.09 8.09 -9.48
CA LEU A 70 7.01 6.63 -9.59
C LEU A 70 8.34 6.01 -10.03
N SER A 71 9.06 6.64 -10.96
CA SER A 71 10.38 6.18 -11.41
C SER A 71 11.48 6.26 -10.35
N ARG A 72 11.31 7.07 -9.28
CA ARG A 72 12.26 7.13 -8.15
C ARG A 72 12.09 5.95 -7.18
N TYR A 73 10.98 5.22 -7.27
CA TYR A 73 10.62 4.16 -6.34
C TYR A 73 10.34 2.83 -7.07
N PRO A 74 11.27 2.31 -7.88
CA PRO A 74 11.03 1.11 -8.68
C PRO A 74 10.79 -0.12 -7.80
N GLY A 75 9.82 -0.96 -8.17
CA GLY A 75 9.54 -2.19 -7.43
C GLY A 75 8.63 -3.16 -8.16
N ARG A 76 8.03 -4.09 -7.42
CA ARG A 76 7.24 -5.21 -7.99
C ARG A 76 5.73 -4.98 -7.96
N VAL A 77 5.28 -3.96 -7.23
CA VAL A 77 3.85 -3.76 -6.99
C VAL A 77 3.26 -2.90 -8.12
N PRO A 78 2.28 -3.42 -8.87
CA PRO A 78 1.65 -2.67 -9.95
C PRO A 78 0.87 -1.47 -9.41
N VAL A 79 0.88 -0.39 -10.19
CA VAL A 79 0.17 0.86 -9.91
C VAL A 79 -1.05 0.98 -10.83
N TYR A 80 -2.16 1.43 -10.25
CA TYR A 80 -3.39 1.76 -10.93
C TYR A 80 -3.72 3.24 -10.70
N LEU A 81 -4.12 3.95 -11.76
CA LEU A 81 -4.60 5.32 -11.69
C LEU A 81 -6.11 5.32 -11.82
N THR A 82 -6.82 5.84 -10.82
CA THR A 82 -8.27 5.98 -10.84
C THR A 82 -8.63 7.45 -11.02
N PHE A 83 -9.17 7.79 -12.18
CA PHE A 83 -9.63 9.14 -12.50
C PHE A 83 -11.08 9.30 -12.05
N LYS A 84 -11.31 10.19 -11.09
CA LYS A 84 -12.64 10.58 -10.62
C LYS A 84 -13.17 11.72 -11.48
N LYS A 85 -14.33 11.49 -12.09
CA LYS A 85 -15.08 12.53 -12.81
C LYS A 85 -16.12 13.19 -11.88
N PRO A 86 -16.50 14.46 -12.13
CA PRO A 86 -17.54 15.13 -11.36
C PRO A 86 -18.92 14.46 -11.42
N ASP A 87 -19.21 13.67 -12.46
CA ASP A 87 -20.46 12.93 -12.65
C ASP A 87 -20.53 11.61 -11.86
N GLY A 88 -19.53 11.34 -11.00
CA GLY A 88 -19.45 10.13 -10.18
C GLY A 88 -18.90 8.90 -10.91
N LYS A 89 -18.59 9.00 -12.21
CA LYS A 89 -17.96 7.89 -12.95
C LYS A 89 -16.46 7.85 -12.72
N ASN A 90 -15.94 6.66 -12.46
CA ASN A 90 -14.51 6.44 -12.24
C ASN A 90 -13.94 5.60 -13.39
N VAL A 91 -12.77 6.00 -13.89
CA VAL A 91 -12.01 5.22 -14.87
C VAL A 91 -10.72 4.78 -14.21
N THR A 92 -10.44 3.47 -14.18
CA THR A 92 -9.20 2.93 -13.61
C THR A 92 -8.30 2.40 -14.73
N LEU A 93 -7.06 2.87 -14.78
CA LEU A 93 -6.05 2.47 -15.75
C LEU A 93 -4.88 1.76 -15.07
N SER A 94 -4.46 0.63 -15.63
CA SER A 94 -3.17 0.02 -15.29
C SER A 94 -2.09 0.69 -16.12
N ILE A 95 -1.08 1.25 -15.47
CA ILE A 95 -0.01 2.00 -16.17
C ILE A 95 1.15 1.10 -16.65
N GLY A 96 1.03 -0.21 -16.47
CA GLY A 96 2.01 -1.20 -16.94
C GLY A 96 3.19 -1.42 -15.99
N LYS A 97 3.94 -2.51 -16.23
CA LYS A 97 4.99 -3.00 -15.33
C LYS A 97 6.17 -2.03 -15.15
N THR A 98 6.41 -1.15 -16.13
CA THR A 98 7.50 -0.17 -16.08
C THR A 98 7.34 0.86 -14.96
N PHE A 99 6.11 1.06 -14.47
CA PHE A 99 5.83 1.94 -13.33
C PHE A 99 5.39 1.17 -12.08
N SER A 100 5.74 -0.12 -12.00
CA SER A 100 5.61 -0.85 -10.74
C SER A 100 6.55 -0.25 -9.69
N VAL A 101 6.06 -0.17 -8.45
CA VAL A 101 6.73 0.54 -7.36
C VAL A 101 7.00 -0.36 -6.16
N GLU A 102 7.87 0.11 -5.28
CA GLU A 102 7.99 -0.41 -3.92
C GLU A 102 7.10 0.42 -2.98
N PRO A 103 6.06 -0.18 -2.35
CA PRO A 103 5.11 0.55 -1.53
C PRO A 103 5.72 0.85 -0.15
N HIS A 104 6.36 2.02 -0.04
CA HIS A 104 6.89 2.53 1.22
C HIS A 104 6.40 3.97 1.50
N ASP A 105 6.66 4.49 2.69
CA ASP A 105 6.09 5.78 3.13
C ASP A 105 6.58 7.01 2.35
N GLY A 106 7.85 7.01 1.91
CA GLY A 106 8.37 8.07 1.04
C GLY A 106 7.62 8.22 -0.29
N LEU A 107 7.17 7.12 -0.91
CA LEU A 107 6.35 7.15 -2.13
C LEU A 107 5.03 7.86 -1.87
N VAL A 108 4.32 7.47 -0.80
CA VAL A 108 3.06 8.10 -0.40
C VAL A 108 3.26 9.59 -0.20
N ARG A 109 4.28 9.96 0.59
CA ARG A 109 4.58 11.35 0.91
C ARG A 109 4.86 12.19 -0.34
N ASP A 110 5.61 11.66 -1.30
CA ASP A 110 5.93 12.39 -2.53
C ASP A 110 4.75 12.49 -3.48
N ILE A 111 3.84 11.50 -3.50
CA ILE A 111 2.56 11.59 -4.24
C ILE A 111 1.63 12.60 -3.58
N GLU A 112 1.50 12.57 -2.26
CA GLU A 112 0.61 13.48 -1.51
C GLU A 112 1.04 14.94 -1.59
N LYS A 113 2.33 15.22 -1.77
CA LYS A 113 2.81 16.59 -2.07
C LYS A 113 2.28 17.14 -3.38
N ILE A 114 1.95 16.27 -4.35
CA ILE A 114 1.48 16.67 -5.68
C ILE A 114 -0.06 16.76 -5.69
N PHE A 115 -0.74 15.76 -5.12
CA PHE A 115 -2.18 15.59 -5.28
C PHE A 115 -3.00 15.83 -4.00
N GLY A 116 -2.35 16.09 -2.87
CA GLY A 116 -2.99 16.19 -1.56
C GLY A 116 -3.03 14.86 -0.81
N ARG A 117 -3.58 14.89 0.40
CA ARG A 117 -3.66 13.71 1.28
C ARG A 117 -4.71 12.71 0.81
N ASP A 118 -4.57 11.46 1.26
CA ASP A 118 -5.57 10.39 1.09
C ASP A 118 -5.84 9.98 -0.36
N VAL A 119 -4.93 10.31 -1.27
CA VAL A 119 -5.00 9.94 -2.69
C VAL A 119 -4.41 8.55 -2.99
N VAL A 120 -3.64 7.97 -2.06
CA VAL A 120 -2.96 6.68 -2.23
C VAL A 120 -3.66 5.62 -1.38
N THR A 121 -4.09 4.53 -2.02
CA THR A 121 -4.67 3.37 -1.34
C THR A 121 -3.90 2.10 -1.68
N PHE A 122 -3.57 1.32 -0.66
CA PHE A 122 -2.93 0.01 -0.80
C PHE A 122 -3.98 -1.09 -0.82
N LYS A 123 -3.96 -1.96 -1.84
CA LYS A 123 -4.81 -3.15 -1.90
C LYS A 123 -3.99 -4.37 -1.50
N VAL A 124 -4.43 -5.07 -0.45
CA VAL A 124 -3.81 -6.28 0.12
C VAL A 124 -4.46 -7.58 -0.37
#